data_AF-A0A2N5YTP7-F1
#
_entry.id   AF-A0A2N5YTP7-F1
#
_cell.length_a   1.000
_cell.length_b   1.000
_cell.length_c   1.000
_cell.angle_alpha   90.00
_cell.angle_beta   90.00
_cell.angle_gamma   90.00
#
_symmetry.space_group_name_H-M   'P 1'
#
loop_
_entity.id
_entity.type
_entity.pdbx_description
1 polymer ?
#
loop_
_entity_poly.entity_id
_entity_poly.type
_entity_poly.pdbx_seq_one_letter_code
_entity_poly.pdbx_strand_id
1 'polypeptide(L)'
;MDAAVALTAVSPGGAWSGTGVVGNTFDPTVAGPGDHIIQYDVVNGACSDSDTETIHVDSDVDATITPVGPFCEVDAAVALNAVSPGGAWSGTGVVGNNFDPATAGPG
;
A
#
# COMPACT_ATOMS: atom_id res chain seq x y z
N MET A 1 0.63 -4.88 -5.46
CA MET A 1 2.05 -5.19 -5.22
C MET A 1 2.87 -4.31 -6.11
N ASP A 2 3.64 -3.40 -5.50
CA ASP A 2 4.53 -2.52 -6.23
C ASP A 2 5.77 -3.28 -6.74
N ALA A 3 6.35 -2.83 -7.85
CA ALA A 3 7.51 -3.45 -8.44
C ALA A 3 8.80 -3.02 -7.72
N ALA A 4 9.82 -3.87 -7.72
CA ALA A 4 11.14 -3.50 -7.21
C ALA A 4 11.74 -2.36 -8.04
N VAL A 5 12.32 -1.38 -7.34
CA VAL A 5 12.91 -0.17 -7.90
C VAL A 5 14.42 -0.32 -7.98
N ALA A 6 15.02 0.03 -9.11
CA ALA A 6 16.47 0.01 -9.27
C ALA A 6 17.11 1.19 -8.53
N LEU A 7 18.12 0.91 -7.70
CA LEU A 7 18.90 1.91 -6.99
C LEU A 7 20.06 2.40 -7.87
N THR A 8 20.27 3.70 -7.92
CA THR A 8 21.33 4.32 -8.73
C THR A 8 22.25 5.17 -7.87
N ALA A 9 23.56 5.01 -8.06
CA ALA A 9 24.59 5.80 -7.39
C ALA A 9 25.44 6.54 -8.42
N VAL A 10 25.93 7.72 -8.04
CA VAL A 10 26.82 8.53 -8.88
C VAL A 10 28.19 7.86 -9.04
N SER A 11 28.72 7.29 -7.95
CA SER A 11 29.99 6.55 -7.93
C SER A 11 29.71 5.05 -8.06
N PRO A 12 30.13 4.36 -9.14
CA PRO A 12 29.87 2.93 -9.30
C PRO A 12 30.76 2.06 -8.40
N GLY A 13 30.37 0.80 -8.19
CA GLY A 13 31.18 -0.22 -7.52
C GLY A 13 31.01 -0.31 -6.00
N GLY A 14 30.08 0.46 -5.42
CA GLY A 14 29.66 0.31 -4.04
C GLY A 14 28.55 -0.74 -3.87
N ALA A 15 28.15 -0.94 -2.62
CA ALA A 15 27.13 -1.87 -2.21
C ALA A 15 25.98 -1.12 -1.53
N TRP A 16 24.75 -1.52 -1.84
CA TRP A 16 23.55 -1.04 -1.19
C TRP A 16 23.19 -1.93 0.00
N SER A 17 22.73 -1.31 1.08
CA SER A 17 22.21 -2.02 2.26
C SER A 17 21.01 -1.28 2.86
N GLY A 18 20.16 -2.03 3.56
CA GLY A 18 18.92 -1.51 4.16
C GLY A 18 17.78 -2.52 4.06
N THR A 19 16.70 -2.28 4.80
CA THR A 19 15.49 -3.10 4.73
C THR A 19 14.89 -3.02 3.32
N GLY A 20 14.52 -4.16 2.74
CA GLY A 20 13.98 -4.22 1.37
C GLY A 20 15.02 -4.14 0.25
N VAL A 21 16.31 -3.93 0.56
CA VAL A 21 17.36 -3.95 -0.47
C VAL A 21 17.78 -5.37 -0.79
N VAL A 22 17.71 -5.73 -2.08
CA VAL A 22 18.22 -6.99 -2.63
C VAL A 22 19.13 -6.66 -3.80
N GLY A 23 20.44 -6.86 -3.62
CA GLY A 23 21.45 -6.47 -4.61
C GLY A 23 21.44 -4.96 -4.86
N ASN A 24 21.06 -4.56 -6.08
CA ASN A 24 20.97 -3.15 -6.49
C ASN A 24 19.51 -2.69 -6.69
N THR A 25 18.57 -3.39 -6.07
CA THR A 25 17.15 -3.07 -6.14
C THR A 25 16.56 -2.93 -4.74
N PHE A 26 15.60 -2.04 -4.59
CA PHE A 26 14.75 -1.91 -3.42
C PHE A 26 13.39 -2.52 -3.71
N ASP A 27 12.95 -3.47 -2.89
CA ASP A 27 11.64 -4.11 -2.97
C ASP A 27 10.73 -3.56 -1.86
N PRO A 28 9.74 -2.70 -2.19
CA PRO A 28 8.81 -2.13 -1.21
C PRO A 28 7.98 -3.20 -0.49
N THR A 29 7.76 -4.36 -1.10
CA THR A 29 6.96 -5.45 -0.50
C THR A 29 7.71 -6.17 0.61
N VAL A 30 9.05 -6.19 0.54
CA VAL A 30 9.91 -6.72 1.60
C VAL A 30 10.14 -5.68 2.69
N ALA A 31 10.25 -4.39 2.33
CA ALA A 31 10.41 -3.30 3.28
C ALA A 31 9.17 -3.08 4.15
N GLY A 32 7.98 -3.18 3.55
CA GLY A 32 6.72 -2.83 4.19
C GLY A 32 6.49 -1.32 4.30
N PRO A 33 5.31 -0.87 4.76
CA PRO A 33 4.97 0.55 4.85
C PRO A 33 5.81 1.28 5.92
N GLY A 34 6.14 2.54 5.64
CA GLY A 34 6.94 3.41 6.52
C GLY A 34 8.19 3.97 5.87
N ASP A 35 9.01 4.66 6.67
CA ASP A 35 10.30 5.22 6.26
C ASP A 35 11.42 4.20 6.41
N HIS A 36 12.19 3.98 5.34
CA HIS A 36 13.32 3.06 5.31
C HIS A 36 14.59 3.82 4.92
N ILE A 37 15.60 3.74 5.78
CA ILE A 37 16.92 4.33 5.49
C ILE A 37 17.73 3.30 4.71
N ILE A 38 18.18 3.70 3.53
CA ILE A 38 19.02 2.94 2.64
C ILE A 38 20.41 3.55 2.66
N GLN A 39 21.44 2.72 2.74
CA GLN A 39 22.84 3.15 2.75
C GLN A 39 23.58 2.61 1.52
N TYR A 40 24.43 3.45 0.94
CA TYR A 40 25.37 3.09 -0.11
C TYR A 40 26.80 3.27 0.40
N ASP A 41 27.60 2.23 0.31
CA ASP A 41 29.01 2.26 0.71
C ASP A 41 29.89 1.91 -0.49
N VAL A 42 30.89 2.76 -0.79
CA VAL A 42 31.87 2.52 -1.85
C VAL A 42 33.27 2.45 -1.26
N VAL A 43 34.04 1.44 -1.68
CA VAL A 43 35.44 1.24 -1.27
C VAL A 43 36.32 1.13 -2.50
N ASN A 44 37.36 1.96 -2.57
CA ASN A 44 38.36 1.92 -3.63
C ASN A 44 39.77 1.90 -3.00
N GLY A 45 40.34 0.70 -2.85
CA GLY A 45 41.62 0.50 -2.17
C GLY A 45 41.52 0.84 -0.69
N ALA A 46 42.21 1.89 -0.26
CA ALA A 46 42.20 2.37 1.13
C ALA A 46 41.19 3.50 1.40
N CYS A 47 40.55 4.03 0.35
CA CYS A 47 39.53 5.08 0.48
C CYS A 47 38.14 4.45 0.53
N SER A 48 37.31 4.92 1.44
CA SER A 48 35.89 4.56 1.54
C SER A 48 35.04 5.82 1.67
N ASP A 49 33.86 5.80 1.09
CA ASP A 49 32.85 6.85 1.22
C ASP A 49 31.47 6.21 1.34
N SER A 50 30.54 6.90 1.99
CA SER A 50 29.18 6.41 2.17
C SER A 50 28.15 7.51 2.16
N ASP A 51 26.94 7.15 1.74
CA ASP A 51 25.79 8.05 1.69
C ASP A 51 24.52 7.30 2.06
N THR A 52 23.49 8.04 2.48
CA THR A 52 22.21 7.47 2.91
C THR A 52 21.03 8.22 2.30
N GLU A 53 20.00 7.49 1.90
CA GLU A 53 18.74 8.03 1.38
C GLU A 53 17.56 7.43 2.16
N THR A 54 16.53 8.23 2.41
CA THR A 54 15.29 7.75 3.05
C THR A 54 14.22 7.51 2.00
N ILE A 55 13.72 6.29 1.92
CA ILE A 55 12.60 5.91 1.04
C ILE A 55 11.33 5.77 1.89
N HIS A 56 10.30 6.52 1.53
CA HIS A 56 8.96 6.37 2.10
C HIS A 56 8.15 5.36 1.29
N VAL A 57 7.61 4.33 1.95
CA VAL A 57 6.68 3.37 1.35
C VAL A 57 5.28 3.62 1.91
N ASP A 58 4.37 4.04 1.04
CA ASP A 58 2.96 4.20 1.39
C ASP A 58 2.30 2.84 1.67
N SER A 59 1.37 2.83 2.63
CA SER A 59 0.53 1.64 2.87
C SER A 59 -0.45 1.43 1.73
N ASP A 60 -0.60 0.17 1.30
CA ASP A 60 -1.60 -0.20 0.29
C ASP A 60 -3.03 0.04 0.82
N VAL A 61 -3.93 0.44 -0.07
CA VAL A 61 -5.36 0.63 0.25
C VAL A 61 -6.12 -0.66 0.01
N ASP A 62 -6.79 -1.17 1.04
CA ASP A 62 -7.59 -2.38 0.95
C ASP A 62 -9.07 -2.02 0.76
N ALA A 63 -9.53 -2.14 -0.49
CA ALA A 63 -10.92 -1.91 -0.86
C ALA A 63 -11.86 -3.09 -0.57
N THR A 64 -11.38 -4.14 0.10
CA THR A 64 -12.21 -5.31 0.43
C THR A 64 -13.40 -4.88 1.27
N ILE A 65 -14.60 -5.24 0.81
CA ILE A 65 -15.86 -4.94 1.46
C ILE A 65 -16.13 -6.01 2.52
N THR A 66 -16.45 -5.60 3.74
CA THR A 66 -17.00 -6.55 4.73
C THR A 66 -18.40 -6.96 4.27
N PRO A 67 -18.66 -8.24 3.96
CA PRO A 67 -19.96 -8.65 3.44
C PRO A 67 -21.07 -8.26 4.41
N VAL A 68 -22.10 -7.61 3.87
CA VAL A 68 -23.30 -7.23 4.60
C VAL A 68 -24.46 -8.09 4.08
N GLY A 69 -25.24 -8.67 5.00
CA GLY A 69 -26.43 -9.46 4.68
C GLY A 69 -26.30 -10.96 4.96
N PRO A 70 -27.33 -11.76 4.57
CA PRO A 70 -28.49 -11.38 3.77
C PRO A 70 -29.47 -10.43 4.48
N PHE A 71 -30.29 -9.72 3.70
CA PHE A 71 -31.28 -8.75 4.17
C PHE A 71 -32.67 -9.02 3.59
N CYS A 72 -33.71 -8.66 4.32
CA CYS A 72 -35.08 -8.56 3.83
C CYS A 72 -35.37 -7.13 3.33
N GLU A 73 -36.33 -6.97 2.41
CA GLU A 73 -36.72 -5.64 1.88
C GLU A 73 -37.18 -4.64 2.95
N VAL A 74 -37.65 -5.14 4.09
CA VAL A 74 -38.14 -4.32 5.21
C VAL A 74 -37.08 -4.03 6.26
N ASP A 75 -35.86 -4.53 6.07
CA ASP A 75 -34.76 -4.29 7.00
C ASP A 75 -34.29 -2.82 6.88
N ALA A 76 -33.83 -2.28 8.00
CA ALA A 76 -33.28 -0.92 8.03
C ALA A 76 -31.97 -0.83 7.24
N ALA A 77 -31.65 0.39 6.79
CA ALA A 77 -30.40 0.66 6.09
C ALA A 77 -29.16 0.32 6.94
N VAL A 78 -28.17 -0.32 6.32
CA VAL A 78 -26.93 -0.79 6.97
C VAL A 78 -25.73 -0.02 6.44
N ALA A 79 -24.80 0.31 7.33
CA ALA A 79 -23.56 0.96 6.95
C ALA A 79 -22.65 0.00 6.18
N LEU A 80 -22.14 0.46 5.04
CA LEU A 80 -21.16 -0.26 4.24
C LEU A 80 -19.76 0.08 4.75
N ASN A 81 -18.98 -0.97 5.04
CA ASN A 81 -17.62 -0.83 5.55
C ASN A 81 -16.64 -1.55 4.61
N ALA A 82 -15.59 -0.84 4.21
CA ALA A 82 -14.41 -1.40 3.57
C ALA A 82 -13.25 -1.47 4.59
N VAL A 83 -12.26 -2.33 4.34
CA VAL A 83 -11.10 -2.48 5.23
C VAL A 83 -10.34 -1.15 5.37
N SER A 84 -10.04 -0.48 4.26
CA SER A 84 -9.53 0.89 4.28
C SER A 84 -10.68 1.89 4.10
N PRO A 85 -10.93 2.78 5.07
CA PRO A 85 -11.98 3.78 4.95
C PRO A 85 -11.63 4.81 3.86
N GLY A 86 -12.63 5.22 3.10
CA GLY A 86 -12.47 6.13 1.96
C GLY A 86 -13.24 5.63 0.73
N GLY A 87 -13.20 6.40 -0.36
CA GLY A 87 -13.89 6.08 -1.60
C GLY A 87 -15.38 6.46 -1.61
N ALA A 88 -16.10 6.00 -2.63
CA ALA A 88 -17.52 6.24 -2.81
C ALA A 88 -18.24 4.92 -3.07
N TRP A 89 -19.35 4.69 -2.35
CA TRP A 89 -20.21 3.55 -2.60
C TRP A 89 -21.18 3.86 -3.73
N SER A 90 -21.43 2.88 -4.60
CA SER A 90 -22.39 3.01 -5.70
C SER A 90 -23.11 1.69 -5.93
N GLY A 91 -24.39 1.75 -6.29
CA GLY A 91 -25.23 0.59 -6.57
C GLY A 91 -26.70 0.89 -6.32
N THR A 92 -27.58 -0.04 -6.73
CA THR A 92 -29.00 0.00 -6.36
C THR A 92 -29.13 -0.12 -4.84
N GLY A 93 -29.97 0.72 -4.24
CA GLY A 93 -30.14 0.76 -2.79
C GLY A 93 -29.03 1.47 -2.01
N VAL A 94 -27.98 1.97 -2.66
CA VAL A 94 -26.89 2.68 -1.97
C VAL A 94 -27.20 4.17 -1.87
N VAL A 95 -27.24 4.70 -0.65
CA VAL A 95 -27.41 6.13 -0.36
C VAL A 95 -26.29 6.57 0.58
N GLY A 96 -25.38 7.40 0.07
CA GLY A 96 -24.18 7.80 0.83
C GLY A 96 -23.29 6.58 1.12
N ASN A 97 -23.05 6.30 2.41
CA ASN A 97 -22.27 5.14 2.86
C ASN A 97 -23.14 3.98 3.38
N ASN A 98 -24.44 4.00 3.06
CA ASN A 98 -25.39 3.00 3.55
C ASN A 98 -26.06 2.28 2.38
N PHE A 99 -26.35 1.00 2.59
CA PHE A 99 -27.22 0.20 1.75
C PHE A 99 -28.59 0.09 2.40
N ASP A 100 -29.64 0.48 1.67
CA ASP A 100 -31.04 0.42 2.05
C ASP A 100 -31.77 -0.64 1.20
N PRO A 101 -32.08 -1.83 1.77
CA PRO A 101 -32.79 -2.91 1.08
C PRO A 101 -34.16 -2.49 0.52
N ALA A 102 -34.87 -1.57 1.17
CA ALA A 102 -36.20 -1.13 0.74
C ALA A 102 -36.15 -0.34 -0.57
N THR A 103 -35.03 0.33 -0.84
CA THR A 103 -34.80 1.08 -2.09
C THR A 103 -34.08 0.25 -3.15
N ALA A 104 -33.41 -0.85 -2.75
CA ALA A 104 -32.83 -1.81 -3.68
C ALA A 104 -33.90 -2.65 -4.40
N GLY A 105 -34.96 -3.02 -3.67
CA GLY A 105 -36.01 -3.91 -4.16
C GLY A 105 -35.61 -5.40 -4.14
N PRO A 106 -36.52 -6.31 -4.54
CA PRO A 106 -36.28 -7.75 -4.54
C PRO A 106 -35.14 -8.15 -5.49
N GLY A 107 -34.29 -9.06 -5.04
CA GLY A 107 -33.19 -9.67 -5.79
C GLY A 107 -33.43 -11.13 -6.16
#